data_AF-A0AAW0PZK7-F1
#
_entry.id   AF-A0AAW0PZK7-F1
#
_cell.length_a   1.000
_cell.length_b   1.000
_cell.length_c   1.000
_cell.angle_alpha   90.00
_cell.angle_beta   90.00
_cell.angle_gamma   90.00
#
_symmetry.space_group_name_H-M   'P 1'
#
loop_
_entity.id
_entity.type
_entity.pdbx_description
1 polymer ?
#
loop_
_entity_poly.entity_id
_entity_poly.type
_entity_poly.pdbx_seq_one_letter_code
_entity_poly.pdbx_strand_id
1 'polypeptide(L)'
;MGHETNEINGYFQWGFDGEDFIAFDLKTETFVAPRSEAVPTKHKWERVGEAARQKAYITHECVEFLKKYVRNGQSDLMRKELPLVSFLQKSPSAPVTCHATGFYPDRAMLFWTKDGDELQEGVDPGELLPNHDGTFQMSVDLDVSSIPPEDWGRYECMFQLSGVEDMPHRLHQDKIRTNAKKHTGLIVGVAVAVLGSVLFAVIAFVVYRRHKANQLTPRK
;
A
#
# COMPACT_ATOMS: atom_id res chain seq x y z
N MET A 1 8.07 18.71 -14.92
CA MET A 1 7.14 19.00 -16.04
C MET A 1 7.92 18.74 -17.32
N GLY A 2 7.57 17.72 -18.10
CA GLY A 2 8.33 17.33 -19.29
C GLY A 2 8.27 18.41 -20.37
N HIS A 3 9.32 18.49 -21.19
CA HIS A 3 9.36 19.37 -22.36
C HIS A 3 8.24 18.97 -23.33
N GLU A 4 7.30 19.87 -23.61
CA GLU A 4 6.25 19.61 -24.61
C GLU A 4 6.89 19.53 -26.00
N THR A 5 6.89 18.35 -26.59
CA THR A 5 7.23 18.15 -27.99
C THR A 5 5.95 18.10 -28.81
N ASN A 6 5.96 18.63 -30.03
CA ASN A 6 4.86 18.44 -31.01
C ASN A 6 4.88 17.02 -31.63
N GLU A 7 5.53 16.06 -30.97
CA GLU A 7 5.65 14.69 -31.45
C GLU A 7 4.35 13.94 -31.15
N ILE A 8 3.73 13.38 -32.18
CA ILE A 8 2.53 12.57 -32.04
C ILE A 8 2.96 11.11 -31.99
N ASN A 9 2.66 10.46 -30.87
CA ASN A 9 2.80 9.02 -30.69
C ASN A 9 1.41 8.39 -30.56
N GLY A 10 1.28 7.14 -31.00
CA GLY A 10 0.04 6.38 -30.86
C GLY A 10 0.26 4.91 -31.20
N TYR A 11 -0.70 4.08 -30.79
CA TYR A 11 -0.65 2.64 -30.97
C TYR A 11 -2.01 2.12 -31.45
N PHE A 12 -1.96 1.04 -32.23
CA PHE A 12 -3.14 0.26 -32.61
C PHE A 12 -2.73 -1.21 -32.61
N GLN A 13 -3.27 -1.97 -31.66
CA GLN A 13 -2.84 -3.34 -31.39
C GLN A 13 -4.02 -4.23 -31.02
N TRP A 14 -3.89 -5.52 -31.31
CA TRP A 14 -4.87 -6.54 -31.00
C TRP A 14 -4.18 -7.69 -30.28
N GLY A 15 -4.83 -8.17 -29.21
CA GLY A 15 -4.44 -9.37 -28.49
C GLY A 15 -5.45 -10.51 -28.72
N PHE A 16 -4.96 -11.74 -28.70
CA PHE A 16 -5.77 -12.96 -28.80
C PHE A 16 -5.31 -13.94 -27.71
N ASP A 17 -6.24 -14.48 -26.92
CA ASP A 17 -5.96 -15.34 -25.76
C ASP A 17 -4.97 -14.76 -24.74
N GLY A 18 -4.98 -13.42 -24.59
CA GLY A 18 -4.08 -12.71 -23.69
C GLY A 18 -2.66 -12.51 -24.23
N GLU A 19 -2.40 -12.90 -25.47
CA GLU A 19 -1.11 -12.71 -26.15
C GLU A 19 -1.19 -11.66 -27.27
N ASP A 20 -0.04 -11.05 -27.57
CA ASP A 20 0.09 -10.14 -28.71
C ASP A 20 -0.18 -10.87 -30.03
N PHE A 21 -1.10 -10.32 -30.84
CA PHE A 21 -1.52 -10.94 -32.08
C PHE A 21 -1.07 -10.14 -33.31
N ILE A 22 -1.42 -8.84 -33.38
CA ILE A 22 -1.00 -7.94 -34.46
C ILE A 22 -0.96 -6.49 -33.97
N ALA A 23 0.06 -5.74 -34.40
CA ALA A 23 0.23 -4.32 -34.04
C ALA A 23 0.61 -3.47 -35.25
N PHE A 24 0.11 -2.23 -35.29
CA PHE A 24 0.49 -1.23 -36.30
C PHE A 24 1.72 -0.46 -35.84
N ASP A 25 2.77 -0.46 -36.64
CA ASP A 25 3.94 0.39 -36.45
C ASP A 25 3.70 1.71 -37.20
N LEU A 26 3.44 2.78 -36.44
CA LEU A 26 3.16 4.11 -36.98
C LEU A 26 4.35 4.70 -37.75
N LYS A 27 5.59 4.32 -37.41
CA LYS A 27 6.80 4.88 -38.03
C LYS A 27 7.08 4.24 -39.39
N THR A 28 6.92 2.92 -39.47
CA THR A 28 7.13 2.19 -40.72
C THR A 28 5.87 2.09 -41.57
N GLU A 29 4.71 2.42 -41.01
CA GLU A 29 3.38 2.32 -41.63
C GLU A 29 3.05 0.89 -42.06
N THR A 30 3.49 -0.08 -41.25
CA THR A 30 3.28 -1.52 -41.52
C THR A 30 2.68 -2.23 -40.31
N PHE A 31 2.16 -3.43 -40.53
CA PHE A 31 1.69 -4.30 -39.44
C PHE A 31 2.75 -5.33 -39.06
N VAL A 32 2.95 -5.50 -37.76
CA VAL A 32 3.80 -6.52 -37.16
C VAL A 32 2.91 -7.65 -36.66
N ALA A 33 3.16 -8.87 -37.14
CA ALA A 33 2.43 -10.08 -36.78
C ALA A 33 3.40 -11.04 -36.06
N PRO A 34 3.50 -10.98 -34.72
CA PRO A 34 4.41 -11.83 -33.95
C PRO A 34 4.07 -13.33 -34.00
N ARG A 35 2.81 -13.68 -34.29
CA ARG A 35 2.32 -15.05 -34.43
C ARG A 35 2.01 -15.37 -35.90
N SER A 36 2.30 -16.61 -36.32
CA SER A 36 2.04 -17.06 -37.70
C SER A 36 0.55 -16.98 -38.09
N GLU A 37 -0.31 -17.17 -37.09
CA GLU A 37 -1.75 -17.13 -37.13
C GLU A 37 -2.28 -15.73 -37.48
N ALA A 38 -1.51 -14.67 -37.21
CA ALA A 38 -1.85 -13.29 -37.53
C ALA A 38 -1.43 -12.85 -38.94
N VAL A 39 -0.58 -13.63 -39.63
CA VAL A 39 -0.08 -13.31 -40.98
C VAL A 39 -1.22 -13.16 -42.01
N PRO A 40 -2.26 -14.02 -42.04
CA PRO A 40 -3.39 -13.82 -42.94
C PRO A 40 -4.12 -12.48 -42.73
N THR A 41 -4.28 -12.07 -41.46
CA THR A 41 -4.90 -10.79 -41.09
C THR A 41 -4.04 -9.61 -41.54
N LYS A 42 -2.73 -9.68 -41.29
CA LYS A 42 -1.75 -8.69 -41.78
C LYS A 42 -1.90 -8.45 -43.29
N HIS A 43 -1.83 -9.50 -44.09
CA HIS A 43 -1.94 -9.38 -45.55
C HIS A 43 -3.30 -8.87 -46.01
N LYS A 44 -4.38 -9.20 -45.29
CA LYS A 44 -5.70 -8.62 -45.59
C LYS A 44 -5.70 -7.12 -45.34
N TRP A 45 -5.20 -6.66 -44.20
CA TRP A 45 -5.17 -5.25 -43.82
C TRP A 45 -4.26 -4.40 -44.70
N GLU A 46 -3.09 -4.92 -45.07
CA GLU A 46 -2.19 -4.28 -46.03
C GLU A 46 -2.86 -4.07 -47.40
N ARG A 47 -3.61 -5.08 -47.88
CA ARG A 47 -4.32 -4.98 -49.18
C ARG A 47 -5.44 -3.95 -49.20
N VAL A 48 -6.11 -3.72 -48.07
CA VAL A 48 -7.24 -2.77 -47.99
C VAL A 48 -6.81 -1.37 -47.55
N GLY A 49 -5.52 -1.11 -47.37
CA GLY A 49 -5.01 0.21 -47.00
C GLY A 49 -5.28 0.59 -45.54
N GLU A 50 -5.40 -0.39 -44.65
CA GLU A 50 -5.72 -0.15 -43.24
C GLU A 50 -4.65 0.71 -42.54
N ALA A 51 -3.38 0.58 -42.94
CA ALA A 51 -2.27 1.38 -42.41
C ALA A 51 -2.50 2.89 -42.58
N ALA A 52 -2.92 3.33 -43.77
CA ALA A 52 -3.21 4.74 -44.05
C ALA A 52 -4.39 5.25 -43.21
N ARG A 53 -5.42 4.40 -43.03
CA ARG A 53 -6.58 4.71 -42.21
C ARG A 53 -6.21 4.90 -40.73
N GLN A 54 -5.41 3.97 -40.17
CA GLN A 54 -4.96 4.04 -38.78
C GLN A 54 -4.05 5.23 -38.54
N LYS A 55 -3.11 5.50 -39.46
CA LYS A 55 -2.28 6.70 -39.41
C LYS A 55 -3.13 7.97 -39.36
N ALA A 56 -4.08 8.13 -40.28
CA ALA A 56 -4.94 9.32 -40.33
C ALA A 56 -5.76 9.50 -39.04
N TYR A 57 -6.31 8.41 -38.50
CA TYR A 57 -7.04 8.44 -37.24
C TYR A 57 -6.13 8.88 -36.07
N ILE A 58 -4.96 8.26 -35.91
CA ILE A 58 -4.03 8.53 -34.80
C ILE A 58 -3.49 9.97 -34.89
N THR A 59 -3.04 10.41 -36.07
CA THR A 59 -2.35 11.71 -36.21
C THR A 59 -3.28 12.91 -36.31
N HIS A 60 -4.56 12.70 -36.63
CA HIS A 60 -5.54 13.79 -36.78
C HIS A 60 -6.72 13.63 -35.81
N GLU A 61 -7.62 12.69 -36.09
CA GLU A 61 -8.90 12.60 -35.36
C GLU A 61 -8.69 12.40 -33.86
N CYS A 62 -7.86 11.42 -33.48
CA CYS A 62 -7.56 11.11 -32.08
C CYS A 62 -6.98 12.33 -31.35
N VAL A 63 -6.05 13.04 -31.97
CA VAL A 63 -5.42 14.24 -31.41
C VAL A 63 -6.41 15.39 -31.25
N GLU A 64 -7.27 15.63 -32.25
CA GLU A 64 -8.32 16.66 -32.17
C GLU A 64 -9.30 16.39 -31.02
N PHE A 65 -9.77 15.14 -30.91
CA PHE A 65 -10.66 14.74 -29.83
C PHE A 65 -9.95 14.82 -28.47
N LEU A 66 -8.71 14.35 -28.36
CA LEU A 66 -7.94 14.42 -27.10
C LEU A 66 -7.76 15.86 -26.63
N LYS A 67 -7.40 16.79 -27.52
CA LYS A 67 -7.29 18.22 -27.20
C LYS A 67 -8.61 18.79 -26.70
N LYS A 68 -9.73 18.40 -27.30
CA LYS A 68 -11.07 18.80 -26.86
C LYS A 68 -11.40 18.24 -25.47
N TYR A 69 -11.13 16.97 -25.21
CA TYR A 69 -11.41 16.35 -23.91
C TYR A 69 -10.54 16.93 -22.79
N VAL A 70 -9.25 17.13 -23.04
CA VAL A 70 -8.34 17.76 -22.06
C VAL A 70 -8.79 19.18 -21.73
N ARG A 71 -9.23 19.96 -22.74
CA ARG A 71 -9.76 21.30 -22.51
C ARG A 71 -11.04 21.27 -21.68
N ASN A 72 -11.96 20.36 -22.00
CA ASN A 72 -13.25 20.28 -21.32
C ASN A 72 -13.13 19.75 -19.88
N GLY A 73 -12.22 18.81 -19.63
CA GLY A 73 -12.00 18.18 -18.32
C GLY A 73 -10.82 18.76 -17.54
N GLN A 74 -10.34 19.95 -17.91
CA GLN A 74 -9.09 20.50 -17.37
C GLN A 74 -9.11 20.60 -15.84
N SER A 75 -10.24 21.04 -15.25
CA SER A 75 -10.39 21.14 -13.79
C SER A 75 -10.16 19.80 -13.09
N ASP A 76 -10.74 18.74 -13.65
CA ASP A 76 -10.76 17.42 -13.03
C ASP A 76 -9.45 16.70 -13.26
N LEU A 77 -8.82 16.85 -14.43
CA LEU A 77 -7.53 16.25 -14.76
C LEU A 77 -6.36 16.90 -14.01
N MET A 78 -6.45 18.19 -13.74
CA MET A 78 -5.39 18.97 -13.06
C MET A 78 -5.61 19.07 -11.55
N ARG A 79 -6.71 18.52 -11.03
CA ARG A 79 -6.97 18.51 -9.60
C ARG A 79 -5.86 17.77 -8.86
N LYS A 80 -5.66 18.16 -7.61
CA LYS A 80 -4.74 17.50 -6.70
C LYS A 80 -5.48 17.24 -5.41
N GLU A 81 -5.51 15.99 -5.01
CA GLU A 81 -6.11 15.56 -3.76
C GLU A 81 -5.00 14.96 -2.90
N LEU A 82 -4.91 15.42 -1.66
CA LEU A 82 -3.90 14.96 -0.70
C LEU A 82 -4.45 13.77 0.07
N PRO A 83 -3.61 12.79 0.41
CA PRO A 83 -4.06 11.60 1.09
C PRO A 83 -4.44 11.91 2.54
N LEU A 84 -5.33 11.09 3.07
CA LEU A 84 -5.35 10.81 4.50
C LEU A 84 -4.31 9.73 4.79
N VAL A 85 -3.36 10.04 5.67
CA VAL A 85 -2.34 9.09 6.10
C VAL A 85 -2.67 8.54 7.48
N SER A 86 -2.50 7.22 7.65
CA SER A 86 -2.70 6.53 8.92
C SER A 86 -1.64 5.47 9.17
N PHE A 87 -1.26 5.30 10.44
CA PHE A 87 -0.39 4.20 10.87
C PHE A 87 -1.22 3.05 11.40
N LEU A 88 -1.03 1.88 10.82
CA LEU A 88 -1.78 0.67 11.15
C LEU A 88 -0.80 -0.40 11.65
N GLN A 89 -1.21 -1.16 12.67
CA GLN A 89 -0.40 -2.28 13.16
C GLN A 89 -1.31 -3.44 13.58
N LYS A 90 -1.08 -4.63 13.01
CA LYS A 90 -1.90 -5.83 13.28
C LYS A 90 -1.72 -6.34 14.73
N SER A 91 -0.49 -6.30 15.24
CA SER A 91 -0.10 -6.70 16.60
C SER A 91 1.17 -5.94 17.02
N PRO A 92 1.54 -5.90 18.32
CA PRO A 92 2.73 -5.15 18.77
C PRO A 92 4.06 -5.57 18.14
N SER A 93 4.14 -6.80 17.60
CA SER A 93 5.31 -7.35 16.94
C SER A 93 5.22 -7.31 15.41
N ALA A 94 4.11 -6.84 14.84
CA ALA A 94 3.95 -6.72 13.39
C ALA A 94 4.63 -5.43 12.89
N PRO A 95 5.03 -5.38 11.61
CA PRO A 95 5.42 -4.15 10.97
C PRO A 95 4.34 -3.07 11.12
N VAL A 96 4.79 -1.81 11.13
CA VAL A 96 3.89 -0.66 11.09
C VAL A 96 3.65 -0.31 9.63
N THR A 97 2.39 -0.37 9.22
CA THR A 97 1.96 0.05 7.88
C THR A 97 1.67 1.54 7.90
N CYS A 98 2.38 2.31 7.08
CA CYS A 98 1.94 3.64 6.68
C CYS A 98 0.97 3.49 5.50
N HIS A 99 -0.29 3.84 5.68
CA HIS A 99 -1.33 3.75 4.66
C HIS A 99 -1.79 5.14 4.27
N ALA A 100 -1.68 5.47 2.99
CA ALA A 100 -2.12 6.73 2.39
C ALA A 100 -3.28 6.44 1.42
N THR A 101 -4.42 7.11 1.60
CA THR A 101 -5.60 6.91 0.75
C THR A 101 -6.32 8.23 0.43
N GLY A 102 -7.01 8.30 -0.70
CA GLY A 102 -7.78 9.48 -1.09
C GLY A 102 -6.96 10.52 -1.85
N PHE A 103 -5.83 10.13 -2.45
CA PHE A 103 -5.01 11.05 -3.23
C PHE A 103 -5.24 10.94 -4.73
N TYR A 104 -4.93 12.02 -5.46
CA TYR A 104 -4.95 12.08 -6.92
C TYR A 104 -3.94 13.14 -7.39
N PRO A 105 -3.22 12.92 -8.52
CA PRO A 105 -3.23 11.74 -9.40
C PRO A 105 -2.47 10.53 -8.85
N ASP A 106 -2.40 9.46 -9.66
CA ASP A 106 -1.72 8.18 -9.40
C ASP A 106 -0.19 8.25 -9.33
N ARG A 107 0.41 9.38 -9.70
CA ARG A 107 1.86 9.61 -9.68
C ARG A 107 2.34 10.21 -8.36
N ALA A 108 2.15 9.45 -7.29
CA ALA A 108 2.68 9.75 -5.95
C ALA A 108 3.75 8.74 -5.53
N MET A 109 4.55 9.10 -4.54
CA MET A 109 5.51 8.20 -3.88
C MET A 109 5.22 8.18 -2.37
N LEU A 110 5.40 7.01 -1.76
CA LEU A 110 5.27 6.80 -0.32
C LEU A 110 6.44 5.94 0.16
N PHE A 111 7.24 6.48 1.08
CA PHE A 111 8.46 5.83 1.56
C PHE A 111 8.76 6.23 3.01
N TRP A 112 9.62 5.47 3.67
CA TRP A 112 10.08 5.78 5.01
C TRP A 112 11.41 6.52 4.96
N THR A 113 11.57 7.49 5.85
CA THR A 113 12.85 8.13 6.14
C THR A 113 13.19 7.97 7.62
N LYS A 114 14.48 8.04 7.92
CA LYS A 114 15.01 8.13 9.27
C LYS A 114 15.96 9.31 9.34
N ASP A 115 15.67 10.26 10.23
CA ASP A 115 16.46 11.49 10.38
C ASP A 115 16.70 12.25 9.05
N GLY A 116 15.78 12.10 8.08
CA GLY A 116 15.86 12.72 6.76
C GLY A 116 16.41 11.82 5.63
N ASP A 117 17.01 10.68 5.95
CA ASP A 117 17.54 9.74 4.96
C ASP A 117 16.50 8.67 4.59
N GLU A 118 16.28 8.43 3.30
CA GLU A 118 15.36 7.39 2.80
C GLU A 118 15.86 5.98 3.15
N LEU A 119 14.95 5.15 3.65
CA LEU A 119 15.22 3.77 4.02
C LEU A 119 14.91 2.82 2.84
N GLN A 120 15.88 1.98 2.49
CA GLN A 120 15.69 0.89 1.53
C GLN A 120 15.63 -0.49 2.18
N GLU A 121 16.24 -0.67 3.35
CA GLU A 121 16.20 -1.93 4.11
C GLU A 121 15.11 -1.91 5.18
N GLY A 122 14.45 -3.05 5.40
CA GLY A 122 13.39 -3.19 6.41
C GLY A 122 12.08 -2.50 6.03
N VAL A 123 11.92 -2.17 4.75
CA VAL A 123 10.76 -1.51 4.16
C VAL A 123 10.18 -2.38 3.05
N ASP A 124 8.85 -2.52 3.03
CA ASP A 124 8.12 -3.26 1.99
C ASP A 124 7.03 -2.36 1.36
N PRO A 125 7.23 -1.86 0.12
CA PRO A 125 6.24 -1.06 -0.58
C PRO A 125 5.09 -1.93 -1.11
N GLY A 126 3.86 -1.59 -0.75
CA GLY A 126 2.66 -2.21 -1.27
C GLY A 126 2.29 -1.71 -2.68
N GLU A 127 1.24 -2.30 -3.24
CA GLU A 127 0.70 -1.91 -4.54
C GLU A 127 -0.06 -0.58 -4.47
N LEU A 128 -0.04 0.15 -5.59
CA LEU A 128 -0.94 1.27 -5.84
C LEU A 128 -2.31 0.72 -6.26
N LEU A 129 -3.34 1.03 -5.49
CA LEU A 129 -4.70 0.54 -5.72
C LEU A 129 -5.67 1.69 -6.02
N PRO A 130 -6.57 1.55 -7.00
CA PRO A 130 -7.59 2.54 -7.27
C PRO A 130 -8.75 2.45 -6.27
N ASN A 131 -9.35 3.60 -5.95
CA ASN A 131 -10.60 3.70 -5.20
C ASN A 131 -11.80 3.92 -6.15
N HIS A 132 -13.00 3.59 -5.68
CA HIS A 132 -14.25 3.73 -6.45
C HIS A 132 -14.61 5.18 -6.82
N ASP A 133 -14.06 6.16 -6.09
CA ASP A 133 -14.29 7.60 -6.28
C ASP A 133 -13.29 8.25 -7.26
N GLY A 134 -12.39 7.45 -7.86
CA GLY A 134 -11.36 7.94 -8.77
C GLY A 134 -10.12 8.49 -8.08
N THR A 135 -9.98 8.31 -6.76
CA THR A 135 -8.72 8.52 -6.02
C THR A 135 -7.91 7.22 -5.95
N PHE A 136 -6.75 7.28 -5.31
CA PHE A 136 -5.84 6.16 -5.16
C PHE A 136 -5.46 5.92 -3.69
N GLN A 137 -4.93 4.73 -3.43
CA GLN A 137 -4.34 4.36 -2.15
C GLN A 137 -3.05 3.56 -2.35
N MET A 138 -2.12 3.68 -1.39
CA MET A 138 -0.89 2.91 -1.34
C MET A 138 -0.44 2.74 0.12
N SER A 139 0.44 1.78 0.36
CA SER A 139 1.00 1.54 1.69
C SER A 139 2.47 1.18 1.65
N VAL A 140 3.16 1.44 2.75
CA VAL A 140 4.55 1.02 2.93
C VAL A 140 4.75 0.56 4.38
N ASP A 141 5.26 -0.65 4.54
CA ASP A 141 5.49 -1.28 5.84
C ASP A 141 6.90 -0.99 6.35
N LEU A 142 7.04 -0.73 7.65
CA LEU A 142 8.33 -0.62 8.36
C LEU A 142 8.41 -1.68 9.45
N ASP A 143 9.46 -2.50 9.41
CA ASP A 143 9.74 -3.43 10.51
C ASP A 143 10.31 -2.67 11.73
N VAL A 144 9.52 -2.62 12.80
CA VAL A 144 9.88 -1.97 14.06
C VAL A 144 10.31 -2.94 15.15
N SER A 145 10.40 -4.24 14.85
CA SER A 145 10.68 -5.30 15.84
C SER A 145 12.01 -5.13 16.57
N SER A 146 13.00 -4.52 15.92
CA SER A 146 14.33 -4.24 16.46
C SER A 146 14.53 -2.79 16.93
N ILE A 147 13.49 -1.95 16.83
CA ILE A 147 13.58 -0.51 17.09
C ILE A 147 12.93 -0.19 18.45
N PRO A 148 13.68 0.36 19.42
CA PRO A 148 13.11 0.81 20.68
C PRO A 148 12.00 1.85 20.45
N PRO A 149 10.85 1.76 21.15
CA PRO A 149 9.75 2.72 21.00
C PRO A 149 10.14 4.19 21.14
N GLU A 150 11.19 4.48 21.91
CA GLU A 150 11.73 5.82 22.12
C GLU A 150 12.33 6.42 20.84
N ASP A 151 12.85 5.57 19.95
CA ASP A 151 13.47 5.96 18.68
C ASP A 151 12.46 6.09 17.53
N TRP A 152 11.18 5.71 17.74
CA TRP A 152 10.18 5.74 16.67
C TRP A 152 9.95 7.15 16.10
N GLY A 153 10.11 8.18 16.94
CA GLY A 153 9.97 9.58 16.52
C GLY A 153 11.03 10.06 15.53
N ARG A 154 12.06 9.26 15.25
CA ARG A 154 13.08 9.53 14.22
C ARG A 154 12.65 9.09 12.83
N TYR A 155 11.58 8.30 12.73
CA TYR A 155 11.06 7.75 11.48
C TYR A 155 9.87 8.57 10.99
N GLU A 156 9.89 8.94 9.72
CA GLU A 156 8.82 9.68 9.06
C GLU A 156 8.40 8.95 7.79
N CYS A 157 7.09 8.75 7.64
CA CYS A 157 6.51 8.30 6.39
C CYS A 157 6.29 9.51 5.49
N MET A 158 7.00 9.54 4.37
CA MET A 158 7.00 10.63 3.41
C MET A 158 6.01 10.33 2.30
N PHE A 159 5.05 11.23 2.11
CA PHE A 159 4.23 11.23 0.90
C PHE A 159 4.67 12.37 -0.02
N GLN A 160 4.97 12.06 -1.27
CA GLN A 160 5.36 13.02 -2.29
C GLN A 160 4.39 12.97 -3.47
N LEU A 161 3.91 14.14 -3.88
CA LEU A 161 3.05 14.32 -5.04
C LEU A 161 3.57 15.48 -5.88
N SER A 162 3.70 15.26 -7.19
CA SER A 162 4.31 16.23 -8.10
C SER A 162 3.65 17.63 -8.01
N GLY A 163 4.47 18.63 -7.67
CA GLY A 163 4.04 20.03 -7.54
C GLY A 163 3.15 20.28 -6.31
N VAL A 164 3.30 19.46 -5.28
CA VAL A 164 2.86 19.71 -3.90
C VAL A 164 4.10 19.62 -3.02
N GLU A 165 4.12 20.35 -1.91
CA GLU A 165 5.16 20.18 -0.89
C GLU A 165 5.10 18.78 -0.28
N ASP A 166 6.27 18.27 0.08
CA ASP A 166 6.41 16.96 0.70
C ASP A 166 5.66 16.91 2.04
N MET A 167 5.00 15.78 2.32
CA MET A 167 4.19 15.62 3.52
C MET A 167 4.80 14.58 4.46
N PRO A 168 5.64 15.02 5.42
CA PRO A 168 6.22 14.13 6.43
C PRO A 168 5.18 13.75 7.49
N HIS A 169 5.05 12.45 7.74
CA HIS A 169 4.22 11.92 8.82
C HIS A 169 5.11 11.19 9.82
N ARG A 170 5.37 11.84 10.95
CA ARG A 170 6.21 11.26 12.00
C ARG A 170 5.52 10.11 12.73
N LEU A 171 6.24 9.01 12.88
CA LEU A 171 5.76 7.84 13.59
C LEU A 171 5.75 8.10 15.09
N HIS A 172 4.58 7.96 15.70
CA HIS A 172 4.42 7.97 17.14
C HIS A 172 3.48 6.84 17.56
N GLN A 173 3.81 6.20 18.68
CA GLN A 173 3.10 5.01 19.16
C GLN A 173 1.61 5.28 19.46
N ASP A 174 1.28 6.48 19.93
CA ASP A 174 -0.09 6.92 20.24
C ASP A 174 -0.95 7.15 18.99
N LYS A 175 -0.32 7.35 17.82
CA LYS A 175 -1.01 7.52 16.53
C LYS A 175 -1.30 6.20 15.81
N ILE A 176 -0.75 5.09 16.30
CA ILE A 176 -0.94 3.78 15.68
C ILE A 176 -2.32 3.22 16.02
N ARG A 177 -3.06 2.86 14.96
CA ARG A 177 -4.33 2.15 15.09
C ARG A 177 -4.06 0.64 15.06
N THR A 178 -4.46 -0.05 16.14
CA THR A 178 -4.36 -1.50 16.25
C THR A 178 -5.67 -2.12 16.70
N ASN A 179 -6.02 -3.26 16.12
CA ASN A 179 -7.15 -4.10 16.55
C ASN A 179 -6.73 -5.18 17.56
N ALA A 180 -5.46 -5.19 18.00
CA ALA A 180 -4.97 -6.16 18.96
C ALA A 180 -5.68 -5.99 20.31
N LYS A 181 -6.36 -7.05 20.77
CA LYS A 181 -6.96 -7.08 22.11
C LYS A 181 -5.84 -6.93 23.14
N LYS A 182 -5.97 -5.95 24.05
CA LYS A 182 -5.06 -5.82 25.20
C LYS A 182 -5.31 -6.98 26.17
N HIS A 183 -4.60 -8.09 25.97
CA HIS A 183 -4.61 -9.23 26.91
C HIS A 183 -3.91 -8.92 28.24
N THR A 184 -3.32 -7.73 28.39
CA THR A 184 -2.60 -7.29 29.60
C THR A 184 -3.44 -7.44 30.87
N GLY A 185 -4.73 -7.08 30.82
CA GLY A 185 -5.63 -7.23 31.97
C GLY A 185 -5.92 -8.69 32.33
N LEU A 186 -5.99 -9.57 31.34
CA LEU A 186 -6.19 -11.02 31.54
C LEU A 186 -4.95 -11.66 32.17
N ILE A 187 -3.75 -11.30 31.69
CA ILE A 187 -2.48 -11.83 32.20
C ILE A 187 -2.25 -11.39 33.66
N VAL A 188 -2.45 -10.11 33.96
CA VAL A 188 -2.34 -9.59 35.33
C VAL A 188 -3.38 -10.23 36.25
N GLY A 189 -4.63 -10.36 35.78
CA GLY A 189 -5.71 -11.01 36.53
C GLY A 189 -5.38 -12.47 36.89
N VAL A 190 -4.85 -13.24 35.94
CA VAL A 190 -4.43 -14.63 36.17
C VAL A 190 -3.27 -14.70 37.15
N ALA A 191 -2.25 -13.85 37.01
CA ALA A 191 -1.11 -13.83 37.91
C ALA A 191 -1.51 -13.54 39.37
N VAL A 192 -2.40 -12.55 39.59
CA VAL A 192 -2.92 -12.21 40.91
C VAL A 192 -3.76 -13.35 41.50
N ALA A 193 -4.62 -13.98 40.71
CA ALA A 193 -5.44 -15.12 41.16
C ALA A 193 -4.59 -16.32 41.57
N VAL A 194 -3.54 -16.63 40.79
CA VAL A 194 -2.59 -17.71 41.10
C VAL A 194 -1.87 -17.40 42.42
N LEU A 195 -1.30 -16.21 42.58
CA LEU A 195 -0.61 -15.81 43.82
C LEU A 195 -1.55 -15.86 45.03
N GLY A 196 -2.78 -15.39 44.88
CA GLY A 196 -3.80 -15.45 45.94
C GLY A 196 -4.15 -16.89 46.33
N SER A 197 -4.35 -17.78 45.35
CA SER A 197 -4.67 -19.19 45.61
C SER A 197 -3.53 -19.93 46.32
N VAL A 198 -2.28 -19.66 45.95
CA VAL A 198 -1.09 -20.24 46.59
C VAL A 198 -1.01 -19.77 48.05
N LEU A 199 -1.19 -18.47 48.30
CA LEU A 199 -1.17 -17.93 49.66
C LEU A 199 -2.27 -18.55 50.53
N PHE A 200 -3.49 -18.69 49.98
CA PHE A 200 -4.60 -19.34 50.67
C PHE A 200 -4.31 -20.81 51.00
N ALA A 201 -3.75 -21.56 50.05
CA ALA A 201 -3.37 -22.96 50.26
C ALA A 201 -2.29 -23.09 51.35
N VAL A 202 -1.29 -22.20 51.39
CA VAL A 202 -0.27 -22.16 52.44
C VAL A 202 -0.89 -21.88 53.80
N ILE A 203 -1.78 -20.88 53.91
CA ILE A 203 -2.47 -20.56 55.16
C ILE A 203 -3.31 -21.75 55.63
N ALA A 204 -4.13 -22.34 54.74
CA ALA A 204 -4.95 -23.50 55.05
C ALA A 204 -4.10 -24.68 55.53
N PHE A 205 -2.96 -24.93 54.88
CA PHE A 205 -2.02 -25.99 55.27
C PHE A 205 -1.40 -25.75 56.65
N VAL A 206 -0.99 -24.52 56.96
CA VAL A 206 -0.44 -24.15 58.27
C VAL A 206 -1.50 -24.32 59.37
N VAL A 207 -2.73 -23.86 59.13
CA VAL A 207 -3.85 -24.02 60.08
C VAL A 207 -4.16 -25.49 60.30
N TYR A 208 -4.21 -26.31 59.24
CA TYR A 208 -4.41 -27.76 59.33
C TYR A 208 -3.32 -28.43 60.18
N ARG A 209 -2.04 -28.09 59.94
CA ARG A 209 -0.92 -28.61 60.74
C ARG A 209 -1.02 -28.21 62.22
N ARG A 210 -1.39 -26.95 62.51
CA ARG A 210 -1.58 -26.46 63.89
C ARG A 210 -2.73 -27.18 64.60
N HIS A 211 -3.86 -27.36 63.91
CA HIS A 211 -5.00 -28.09 64.47
C HIS A 211 -4.65 -29.56 64.75
N LYS A 212 -3.93 -30.22 63.84
CA LYS A 212 -3.46 -31.60 64.04
C LYS A 212 -2.45 -31.70 65.19
N ALA A 213 -1.55 -30.74 65.36
CA ALA A 213 -0.61 -30.70 66.49
C ALA A 213 -1.33 -30.54 67.84
N ASN A 214 -2.37 -29.69 67.90
CA ASN A 214 -3.19 -29.50 69.10
C ASN A 214 -4.03 -30.73 69.48
N GLN A 215 -4.37 -31.58 68.50
CA GLN A 215 -5.05 -32.87 68.72
C GLN A 215 -4.10 -33.97 69.21
N LEU A 216 -2.77 -33.79 69.06
CA LEU A 216 -1.74 -34.76 69.44
C LEU A 216 -1.08 -34.47 70.80
N THR A 217 -1.41 -33.34 71.44
CA THR A 217 -1.04 -33.06 72.84
C THR A 217 -2.15 -33.52 73.78
N PRO A 218 -1.96 -34.60 74.58
CA PRO A 218 -2.96 -35.01 75.54
C PRO A 218 -3.04 -33.98 76.68
N ARG A 219 -4.26 -33.50 76.99
CA ARG A 219 -4.52 -32.78 78.24
C ARG A 219 -4.17 -33.72 79.40
N LYS A 220 -3.14 -33.36 80.17
CA LYS A 220 -2.95 -33.85 81.54
C LYS A 220 -4.02 -33.25 82.45
#